data_AF-A0A4Q2SKK6-F1
#
_entry.id   AF-A0A4Q2SKK6-F1
#
_cell.length_a   1.000
_cell.length_b   1.000
_cell.length_c   1.000
_cell.angle_alpha   90.00
_cell.angle_beta   90.00
_cell.angle_gamma   90.00
#
_symmetry.space_group_name_H-M   'P 1'
#
loop_
_entity.id
_entity.type
_entity.pdbx_description
1 polymer ?
#
loop_
_entity_poly.entity_id
_entity_poly.type
_entity_poly.pdbx_seq_one_letter_code
_entity_poly.pdbx_strand_id
1 'polypeptide(L)'
;MAITRQSCPFHADEDILGRQVDADGTMEFTCDRNLHPAGGPLSWLSVPEPPDMPELYGLADELGLGTELPALLNEHPGKWVEYGVVEAAYADAHTDDFAMLVARYGHTAIAKKNYTVSSFLSGTLGRLSKRGDVLLSWRKPTGRWSYNAGISWWALPPTPPADAEVSWESLGRSMDYVPGATKRSN
;
A
#
# COMPACT_ATOMS: atom_id res chain seq x y z
N MET A 1 17.77 17.90 -13.16
CA MET A 1 18.02 16.52 -12.69
C MET A 1 17.07 16.26 -11.54
N ALA A 2 16.20 15.24 -11.66
CA ALA A 2 15.31 14.86 -10.56
C ALA A 2 16.17 14.26 -9.43
N ILE A 3 16.01 14.78 -8.22
CA ILE A 3 16.66 14.25 -7.03
C ILE A 3 15.77 13.11 -6.54
N THR A 4 16.14 11.86 -6.83
CA THR A 4 15.40 10.67 -6.37
C THR A 4 15.97 10.20 -5.04
N ARG A 5 15.09 10.00 -4.05
CA ARG A 5 15.44 9.46 -2.75
C ARG A 5 14.64 8.20 -2.42
N GLN A 6 15.25 7.28 -1.68
CA GLN A 6 14.59 6.06 -1.21
C GLN A 6 15.05 5.72 0.20
N SER A 7 14.15 5.10 0.97
CA SER A 7 14.51 4.55 2.27
C SER A 7 15.22 3.21 2.14
N CYS A 8 16.18 2.95 3.03
CA CYS A 8 16.81 1.64 3.11
C CYS A 8 15.74 0.58 3.45
N PRO A 9 15.74 -0.59 2.79
CA PRO A 9 14.81 -1.67 3.11
C PRO A 9 14.88 -2.19 4.55
N PHE A 10 15.98 -1.91 5.27
CA PHE A 10 16.21 -2.34 6.64
C PHE A 10 16.23 -1.19 7.65
N HIS A 11 16.29 0.06 7.18
CA HIS A 11 16.31 1.27 8.01
C HIS A 11 15.30 2.27 7.43
N ALA A 12 14.05 2.18 7.90
CA ALA A 12 12.94 2.99 7.38
C ALA A 12 13.05 4.48 7.75
N ASP A 13 13.94 4.83 8.68
CA ASP A 13 14.29 6.18 9.11
C ASP A 13 15.35 6.85 8.23
N GLU A 14 16.02 6.09 7.36
CA GLU A 14 17.04 6.61 6.45
C GLU A 14 16.43 7.13 5.16
N ASP A 15 16.85 8.30 4.72
CA ASP A 15 16.48 8.90 3.45
C ASP A 15 17.73 9.01 2.56
N ILE A 16 17.89 8.04 1.65
CA ILE A 16 19.13 7.86 0.90
C ILE A 16 18.99 8.49 -0.48
N LEU A 17 19.93 9.37 -0.81
CA LEU A 17 20.02 10.01 -2.11
C LEU A 17 20.55 9.03 -3.14
N GLY A 18 19.80 8.84 -4.23
CA GLY A 18 20.24 8.00 -5.33
C GLY A 18 21.34 8.67 -6.15
N ARG A 19 22.30 7.86 -6.61
CA ARG A 19 23.33 8.21 -7.59
C ARG A 19 22.91 7.64 -8.94
N GLN A 20 22.79 8.48 -9.96
CA GLN A 20 22.54 7.98 -11.32
C GLN A 20 23.78 7.20 -11.81
N VAL A 21 23.57 5.96 -12.24
CA VAL A 21 24.65 5.07 -12.68
C VAL A 21 24.62 4.78 -14.17
N ASP A 22 23.51 5.08 -14.85
CA ASP A 22 23.37 4.89 -16.29
C ASP A 22 22.49 5.99 -16.93
N ALA A 23 22.63 6.18 -18.24
CA ALA A 23 21.94 7.19 -19.04
C ALA A 23 20.43 6.92 -19.19
N ASP A 24 19.98 5.69 -18.91
CA ASP A 24 18.57 5.28 -18.91
C ASP A 24 17.79 5.79 -17.67
N GLY A 25 18.47 6.41 -16.71
CA GLY A 25 17.88 6.91 -15.47
C GLY A 25 17.98 5.92 -14.30
N THR A 26 18.69 4.80 -14.44
CA THR A 26 18.99 3.87 -13.36
C THR A 26 19.74 4.57 -12.24
N MET A 27 19.23 4.40 -11.03
CA MET A 27 19.78 4.98 -9.80
C MET A 27 20.31 3.86 -8.90
N GLU A 28 21.51 4.04 -8.36
CA GLU A 28 22.05 3.23 -7.27
C GLU A 28 21.89 3.98 -5.95
N PHE A 29 21.50 3.25 -4.91
CA PHE A 29 21.41 3.74 -3.54
C PHE A 29 22.34 2.90 -2.68
N THR A 30 22.98 3.53 -1.70
CA THR A 30 23.86 2.84 -0.75
C THR A 30 23.53 3.29 0.67
N CYS A 31 23.18 2.34 1.53
CA CYS A 31 23.07 2.55 2.96
C CYS A 31 24.36 2.07 3.63
N ASP A 32 25.12 2.98 4.23
CA ASP A 32 26.39 2.65 4.89
C ASP A 32 26.23 2.16 6.34
N ARG A 33 24.98 2.04 6.82
CA ARG A 33 24.71 1.55 8.19
C ARG A 33 24.99 0.04 8.28
N ASN A 34 25.26 -0.41 9.50
CA ASN A 34 25.37 -1.82 9.83
C ASN A 34 23.99 -2.42 10.09
N LEU A 35 23.92 -3.73 10.39
CA LEU A 35 22.68 -4.50 10.63
C LEU A 35 21.88 -4.86 9.37
N HIS A 36 22.47 -4.70 8.19
CA HIS A 36 22.03 -5.44 7.01
C HIS A 36 22.40 -6.93 7.15
N PRO A 37 21.69 -7.85 6.47
CA PRO A 37 21.95 -9.30 6.56
C PRO A 37 23.40 -9.73 6.28
N ALA A 38 24.12 -8.98 5.44
CA ALA A 38 25.52 -9.24 5.11
C ALA A 38 26.53 -8.55 6.07
N GLY A 39 26.06 -7.77 7.05
CA GLY A 39 26.92 -7.15 8.07
C GLY A 39 27.74 -5.93 7.61
N GLY A 40 27.42 -5.33 6.46
CA GLY A 40 28.08 -4.14 5.92
C GLY A 40 27.13 -3.26 5.10
N PRO A 41 27.65 -2.30 4.30
CA PRO A 41 26.83 -1.45 3.46
C PRO A 41 25.92 -2.26 2.53
N LEU A 42 24.69 -1.79 2.36
CA LEU A 42 23.75 -2.37 1.42
C LEU A 42 23.55 -1.41 0.26
N SER A 43 23.86 -1.89 -0.94
CA SER A 43 23.55 -1.18 -2.18
C SER A 43 22.42 -1.86 -2.92
N TRP A 44 21.56 -1.06 -3.55
CA TRP A 44 20.50 -1.55 -4.42
C TRP A 44 20.30 -0.62 -5.61
N LEU A 45 19.77 -1.19 -6.69
CA LEU A 45 19.42 -0.46 -7.90
C LEU A 45 17.93 -0.18 -7.93
N SER A 46 17.58 1.03 -8.32
CA SER A 46 16.26 1.39 -8.83
C SER A 46 16.41 1.66 -10.31
N VAL A 47 15.97 0.71 -11.11
CA VAL A 47 15.84 0.90 -12.56
C VAL A 47 14.49 1.60 -12.79
N PRO A 48 14.44 2.70 -13.56
CA PRO A 48 13.17 3.29 -13.95
C PRO A 48 12.35 2.25 -14.72
N GLU A 49 11.05 2.16 -14.41
CA GLU A 49 10.18 1.23 -15.11
C GLU A 49 10.13 1.59 -16.60
N PRO A 50 10.18 0.61 -17.52
CA PRO A 50 10.00 0.87 -18.94
C PRO A 50 8.66 1.56 -19.17
N PRO A 51 8.60 2.58 -20.05
CA PRO A 51 7.38 3.34 -20.29
C PRO A 51 6.21 2.48 -20.81
N ASP A 52 6.49 1.32 -21.38
CA ASP A 52 5.51 0.40 -21.96
C ASP A 52 5.21 -0.81 -21.05
N MET A 53 5.63 -0.81 -19.78
CA MET A 53 5.27 -1.90 -18.86
C MET A 53 3.79 -1.77 -18.46
N PRO A 54 3.02 -2.89 -18.38
CA PRO A 54 1.65 -2.84 -17.90
C PRO A 54 1.57 -2.16 -16.53
N GLU A 55 0.73 -1.14 -16.50
CA GLU A 55 0.39 -0.25 -15.40
C GLU A 55 0.23 -0.93 -14.02
N LEU A 56 -0.34 -2.14 -14.05
CA LEU A 56 -0.28 -3.17 -13.03
C LEU A 56 0.03 -4.48 -13.77
N TYR A 57 0.56 -5.48 -13.05
CA TYR A 57 0.89 -6.77 -13.66
C TYR A 57 0.44 -7.94 -12.79
N GLY A 58 0.23 -9.08 -13.45
CA GLY A 58 -0.21 -10.31 -12.82
C GLY A 58 -1.56 -10.15 -12.12
N LEU A 59 -1.67 -10.72 -10.92
CA LEU A 59 -2.95 -10.79 -10.21
C LEU A 59 -3.61 -9.43 -9.92
N ALA A 60 -2.85 -8.34 -9.82
CA ALA A 60 -3.43 -7.02 -9.57
C ALA A 60 -4.14 -6.45 -10.81
N ASP A 61 -3.65 -6.79 -12.00
CA ASP A 61 -4.26 -6.41 -13.29
C ASP A 61 -5.46 -7.32 -13.60
N GLU A 62 -5.32 -8.63 -13.37
CA GLU A 62 -6.40 -9.62 -13.51
C GLU A 62 -7.63 -9.26 -12.66
N LEU A 63 -7.40 -8.67 -11.47
CA LEU A 63 -8.44 -8.22 -10.55
C LEU A 63 -8.91 -6.78 -10.79
N GLY A 64 -8.41 -6.09 -11.81
CA GLY A 64 -8.82 -4.71 -12.13
C GLY A 64 -8.49 -3.69 -11.03
N LEU A 65 -7.51 -3.96 -10.15
CA LEU A 65 -7.27 -3.15 -8.94
C LEU A 65 -6.88 -1.70 -9.24
N GLY A 66 -6.41 -1.42 -10.45
CA GLY A 66 -6.14 -0.06 -10.92
C GLY A 66 -7.40 0.79 -11.07
N THR A 67 -8.57 0.15 -11.23
CA THR A 67 -9.88 0.82 -11.30
C THR A 67 -10.63 0.69 -9.99
N GLU A 68 -10.67 -0.52 -9.42
CA GLU A 68 -11.49 -0.80 -8.23
C GLU A 68 -11.01 -0.03 -6.99
N LEU A 69 -9.68 0.05 -6.75
CA LEU A 69 -9.17 0.75 -5.57
C LEU A 69 -9.42 2.27 -5.63
N PRO A 70 -9.18 2.98 -6.75
CA PRO A 70 -9.63 4.36 -6.90
C PRO A 70 -11.14 4.55 -6.78
N ALA A 71 -11.95 3.61 -7.28
CA ALA A 71 -13.41 3.69 -7.17
C ALA A 71 -13.87 3.66 -5.70
N LEU A 72 -13.27 2.82 -4.86
CA LEU A 72 -13.54 2.79 -3.42
C LEU A 72 -13.14 4.11 -2.72
N LEU A 73 -12.02 4.72 -3.11
CA LEU A 73 -11.65 6.05 -2.60
C LEU A 73 -12.64 7.14 -3.05
N ASN A 74 -13.23 6.98 -4.24
CA ASN A 74 -14.21 7.92 -4.77
C ASN A 74 -15.56 7.90 -4.01
N GLU A 75 -15.81 6.89 -3.16
CA GLU A 75 -16.94 6.92 -2.20
C GLU A 75 -16.75 7.97 -1.10
N HIS A 76 -15.52 8.47 -0.94
CA HIS A 76 -15.13 9.48 0.04
C HIS A 76 -14.39 10.65 -0.63
N PRO A 77 -15.04 11.37 -1.56
CA PRO A 77 -14.36 12.37 -2.37
C PRO A 77 -13.81 13.51 -1.50
N GLY A 78 -12.57 13.91 -1.78
CA GLY A 78 -11.91 15.01 -1.06
C GLY A 78 -11.61 14.69 0.40
N LYS A 79 -11.41 13.41 0.76
CA LYS A 79 -11.03 12.97 2.10
C LYS A 79 -9.85 11.99 2.06
N TRP A 80 -9.10 11.95 3.16
CA TRP A 80 -8.15 10.91 3.46
C TRP A 80 -8.85 9.70 4.06
N VAL A 81 -8.64 8.51 3.51
CA VAL A 81 -9.28 7.27 3.94
C VAL A 81 -8.24 6.35 4.57
N GLU A 82 -8.47 5.92 5.82
CA GLU A 82 -7.59 4.98 6.51
C GLU A 82 -7.53 3.65 5.75
N TYR A 83 -6.35 3.03 5.63
CA TYR A 83 -6.19 1.77 4.89
C TYR A 83 -7.17 0.67 5.32
N GLY A 84 -7.47 0.57 6.63
CA GLY A 84 -8.45 -0.43 7.10
C GLY A 84 -9.86 -0.22 6.58
N VAL A 85 -10.25 1.03 6.32
CA VAL A 85 -11.53 1.36 5.66
C VAL A 85 -11.50 0.91 4.21
N VAL A 86 -10.41 1.20 3.49
CA VAL A 86 -10.24 0.78 2.08
C VAL A 86 -10.32 -0.74 1.94
N GLU A 87 -9.60 -1.48 2.80
CA GLU A 87 -9.58 -2.94 2.76
C GLU A 87 -10.96 -3.53 3.05
N ALA A 88 -11.68 -3.01 4.04
CA ALA A 88 -13.03 -3.48 4.35
C ALA A 88 -14.02 -3.16 3.23
N ALA A 89 -13.92 -1.98 2.62
CA ALA A 89 -14.76 -1.62 1.47
C ALA A 89 -14.51 -2.56 0.29
N TYR A 90 -13.24 -2.90 0.01
CA TYR A 90 -12.89 -3.87 -1.03
C TYR A 90 -13.42 -5.28 -0.69
N ALA A 91 -13.28 -5.70 0.56
CA ALA A 91 -13.78 -7.00 1.01
C ALA A 91 -15.32 -7.12 0.91
N ASP A 92 -16.04 -6.04 1.18
CA ASP A 92 -17.50 -5.96 1.05
C ASP A 92 -17.93 -5.94 -0.43
N ALA A 93 -17.26 -5.16 -1.28
CA ALA A 93 -17.61 -5.00 -2.70
C ALA A 93 -17.19 -6.19 -3.58
N HIS A 94 -16.03 -6.80 -3.29
CA HIS A 94 -15.41 -7.87 -4.10
C HIS A 94 -15.21 -9.12 -3.25
N THR A 95 -16.29 -9.63 -2.68
CA THR A 95 -16.23 -10.71 -1.68
C THR A 95 -15.52 -11.96 -2.17
N ASP A 96 -15.78 -12.41 -3.41
CA ASP A 96 -15.17 -13.62 -3.96
C ASP A 96 -13.67 -13.43 -4.23
N ASP A 97 -13.27 -12.29 -4.80
CA ASP A 97 -11.87 -11.97 -5.06
C ASP A 97 -11.11 -11.83 -3.74
N PHE A 98 -11.69 -11.16 -2.75
CA PHE A 98 -11.07 -11.02 -1.45
C PHE A 98 -10.95 -12.37 -0.73
N ALA A 99 -11.96 -13.25 -0.81
CA ALA A 99 -11.88 -14.60 -0.27
C ALA A 99 -10.77 -15.42 -0.97
N MET A 100 -10.63 -15.30 -2.28
CA MET A 100 -9.55 -15.92 -3.06
C MET A 100 -8.18 -15.38 -2.64
N LEU A 101 -8.04 -14.06 -2.49
CA LEU A 101 -6.81 -13.43 -2.00
C LEU A 101 -6.46 -13.86 -0.57
N VAL A 102 -7.44 -13.97 0.32
CA VAL A 102 -7.26 -14.49 1.68
C VAL A 102 -6.85 -15.96 1.64
N ALA A 103 -7.45 -16.79 0.80
CA ALA A 103 -7.04 -18.19 0.65
C ALA A 103 -5.58 -18.30 0.14
N ARG A 104 -5.19 -17.42 -0.79
CA ARG A 104 -3.85 -17.42 -1.38
C ARG A 104 -2.77 -16.87 -0.46
N TYR A 105 -2.99 -15.69 0.12
CA TYR A 105 -1.97 -14.96 0.89
C TYR A 105 -2.17 -15.08 2.40
N GLY A 106 -3.40 -15.32 2.86
CA GLY A 106 -3.76 -15.25 4.27
C GLY A 106 -3.97 -13.81 4.75
N HIS A 107 -4.33 -13.69 6.03
CA HIS A 107 -4.55 -12.42 6.69
C HIS A 107 -4.09 -12.51 8.16
N THR A 108 -3.51 -11.44 8.70
CA THR A 108 -2.94 -11.42 10.08
C THR A 108 -3.97 -11.70 11.17
N ALA A 109 -5.22 -11.28 10.96
CA ALA A 109 -6.37 -11.64 11.81
C ALA A 109 -6.65 -13.15 11.90
N ILE A 110 -6.20 -13.98 10.94
CA ILE A 110 -6.35 -15.44 10.97
C ILE A 110 -5.10 -16.07 11.60
N ALA A 111 -3.91 -15.70 11.12
CA ALA A 111 -2.63 -16.22 11.61
C ALA A 111 -1.50 -15.24 11.30
N LYS A 112 -0.42 -15.28 12.10
CA LYS A 112 0.78 -14.47 11.84
C LYS A 112 1.41 -14.86 10.51
N LYS A 113 1.62 -13.89 9.62
CA LYS A 113 2.33 -14.03 8.33
C LYS A 113 3.09 -12.74 7.98
N ASN A 114 4.18 -12.89 7.24
CA ASN A 114 5.00 -11.76 6.77
C ASN A 114 4.43 -11.08 5.52
N TYR A 115 3.62 -11.81 4.74
CA TYR A 115 2.92 -11.29 3.56
C TYR A 115 1.47 -11.76 3.60
N THR A 116 0.54 -10.85 3.37
CA THR A 116 -0.91 -11.07 3.47
C THR A 116 -1.65 -10.36 2.36
N VAL A 117 -2.96 -10.60 2.25
CA VAL A 117 -3.83 -9.81 1.36
C VAL A 117 -3.68 -8.31 1.64
N SER A 118 -3.51 -7.92 2.91
CA SER A 118 -3.30 -6.52 3.27
C SER A 118 -2.02 -5.93 2.67
N SER A 119 -0.93 -6.72 2.67
CA SER A 119 0.34 -6.35 2.05
C SER A 119 0.22 -6.23 0.53
N PHE A 120 -0.60 -7.08 -0.09
CA PHE A 120 -0.84 -7.07 -1.54
C PHE A 120 -1.65 -5.84 -1.98
N LEU A 121 -2.75 -5.52 -1.28
CA LEU A 121 -3.59 -4.36 -1.60
C LEU A 121 -2.86 -3.04 -1.33
N SER A 122 -2.23 -2.90 -0.16
CA SER A 122 -1.42 -1.71 0.17
C SER A 122 -0.23 -1.52 -0.77
N GLY A 123 0.43 -2.60 -1.21
CA GLY A 123 1.47 -2.56 -2.23
C GLY A 123 0.95 -2.10 -3.59
N THR A 124 -0.28 -2.48 -3.95
CA THR A 124 -0.95 -2.02 -5.18
C THR A 124 -1.31 -0.54 -5.12
N LEU A 125 -1.87 -0.05 -4.01
CA LEU A 125 -2.07 1.39 -3.76
C LEU A 125 -0.75 2.16 -3.81
N GLY A 126 0.35 1.60 -3.29
CA GLY A 126 1.68 2.19 -3.39
C GLY A 126 2.16 2.38 -4.83
N ARG A 127 1.87 1.41 -5.72
CA ARG A 127 2.17 1.54 -7.16
C ARG A 127 1.32 2.63 -7.82
N LEU A 128 0.01 2.66 -7.55
CA LEU A 128 -0.88 3.72 -8.02
C LEU A 128 -0.46 5.11 -7.53
N SER A 129 0.06 5.20 -6.30
CA SER A 129 0.51 6.48 -5.75
C SER A 129 1.77 7.01 -6.42
N LYS A 130 2.72 6.13 -6.77
CA LYS A 130 3.91 6.52 -7.55
C LYS A 130 3.56 7.10 -8.92
N ARG A 131 2.39 6.73 -9.46
CA ARG A 131 1.86 7.24 -10.73
C ARG A 131 1.08 8.53 -10.58
N GLY A 132 0.67 8.90 -9.36
CA GLY A 132 -0.17 10.06 -9.09
C GLY A 132 -1.67 9.78 -9.20
N ASP A 133 -2.09 8.53 -9.38
CA ASP A 133 -3.52 8.17 -9.44
C ASP A 133 -4.19 8.29 -8.07
N VAL A 134 -3.42 8.03 -7.00
CA VAL A 134 -3.85 8.19 -5.61
C VAL A 134 -2.76 8.87 -4.79
N LEU A 135 -3.14 9.47 -3.67
CA LEU A 135 -2.25 10.13 -2.74
C LEU A 135 -2.01 9.24 -1.52
N LEU A 136 -0.81 9.30 -0.95
CA LEU A 136 -0.43 8.58 0.26
C LEU A 136 -0.07 9.56 1.38
N SER A 137 -0.58 9.29 2.59
CA SER A 137 -0.19 9.94 3.84
C SER A 137 -0.02 8.88 4.93
N TRP A 138 0.96 9.04 5.82
CA TRP A 138 1.11 8.18 7.00
C TRP A 138 0.51 8.87 8.22
N ARG A 139 -0.48 8.25 8.86
CA ARG A 139 -1.17 8.82 10.02
C ARG A 139 -1.50 7.75 11.05
N LYS A 140 -2.00 8.19 12.21
CA LYS A 140 -2.36 7.29 13.30
C LYS A 140 -3.50 6.35 12.88
N PRO A 141 -3.39 5.03 13.08
CA PRO A 141 -4.49 4.09 12.85
C PRO A 141 -5.57 4.22 13.93
N THR A 142 -6.82 4.00 13.55
CA THR A 142 -7.95 3.92 14.49
C THR A 142 -8.63 2.54 14.47
N GLY A 143 -8.35 1.72 13.45
CA GLY A 143 -8.94 0.40 13.27
C GLY A 143 -8.11 -0.78 13.81
N ARG A 144 -8.14 -1.89 13.07
CA ARG A 144 -7.51 -3.19 13.42
C ARG A 144 -6.03 -3.09 13.75
N TRP A 145 -5.35 -2.10 13.19
CA TRP A 145 -3.93 -1.85 13.39
C TRP A 145 -3.66 -0.68 14.35
N SER A 146 -4.61 -0.34 15.24
CA SER A 146 -4.47 0.76 16.22
C SER A 146 -3.26 0.62 17.15
N TYR A 147 -2.69 -0.58 17.27
CA TYR A 147 -1.44 -0.84 17.98
C TYR A 147 -0.17 -0.39 17.24
N ASN A 148 -0.25 -0.06 15.95
CA ASN A 148 0.87 0.48 15.18
C ASN A 148 1.03 1.99 15.42
N ALA A 149 2.26 2.48 15.31
CA ALA A 149 2.55 3.92 15.40
C ALA A 149 1.98 4.74 14.21
N GLY A 150 1.79 4.08 13.06
CA GLY A 150 1.24 4.69 11.85
C GLY A 150 0.67 3.64 10.89
N ILE A 151 -0.23 4.08 10.02
CA ILE A 151 -0.77 3.30 8.90
C ILE A 151 -0.90 4.22 7.67
N SER A 152 -1.00 3.62 6.49
CA SER A 152 -1.24 4.37 5.26
C SER A 152 -2.68 4.87 5.19
N TRP A 153 -2.82 6.09 4.69
CA TRP A 153 -4.07 6.77 4.39
C TRP A 153 -4.02 7.21 2.95
N TRP A 154 -5.16 7.06 2.27
CA TRP A 154 -5.24 7.16 0.82
C TRP A 154 -6.31 8.16 0.40
N ALA A 155 -6.08 8.88 -0.68
CA ALA A 155 -7.05 9.82 -1.24
C ALA A 155 -6.92 9.91 -2.76
N LEU A 156 -7.95 10.41 -3.43
CA LEU A 156 -7.83 10.85 -4.81
C LEU A 156 -7.26 12.28 -4.88
N PRO A 157 -6.50 12.61 -5.93
CA PRO A 157 -6.19 14.00 -6.25
C PRO A 157 -7.46 14.84 -6.51
N PRO A 158 -7.44 16.15 -6.22
CA PRO A 158 -6.35 16.90 -5.58
C PRO A 158 -6.25 16.62 -4.07
N THR A 159 -5.11 17.00 -3.47
CA THR A 159 -4.83 16.80 -2.04
C THR A 159 -5.96 17.31 -1.14
N PRO A 160 -6.60 16.43 -0.34
CA PRO A 160 -7.60 16.85 0.64
C PRO A 160 -7.03 17.71 1.77
N PRO A 161 -7.87 18.52 2.44
CA PRO A 161 -7.51 19.14 3.71
C PRO A 161 -7.00 18.13 4.73
N ALA A 162 -6.12 18.57 5.64
CA ALA A 162 -5.48 17.68 6.61
C ALA A 162 -6.48 17.01 7.57
N ASP A 163 -7.57 17.69 7.92
CA ASP A 163 -8.63 17.26 8.83
C ASP A 163 -9.81 16.57 8.13
N ALA A 164 -9.85 16.56 6.80
CA ALA A 164 -10.86 15.87 6.03
C ALA A 164 -10.53 14.37 5.94
N GLU A 165 -11.06 13.58 6.87
CA GLU A 165 -10.65 12.19 7.02
C GLU A 165 -11.82 11.22 7.27
N VAL A 166 -11.63 9.96 6.87
CA VAL A 166 -12.49 8.81 7.16
C VAL A 166 -11.63 7.76 7.83
N SER A 167 -11.70 7.75 9.15
CA SER A 167 -11.03 6.76 10.00
C SER A 167 -11.96 5.56 10.24
N TRP A 168 -11.40 4.41 10.63
CA TRP A 168 -12.24 3.29 11.06
C TRP A 168 -13.19 3.67 12.20
N GLU A 169 -12.67 4.39 13.20
CA GLU A 169 -13.44 4.88 14.34
C GLU A 169 -14.62 5.75 13.90
N SER A 170 -14.41 6.62 12.90
CA SER A 170 -15.46 7.50 12.37
C SER A 170 -16.62 6.77 11.70
N LEU A 171 -16.39 5.53 11.21
CA LEU A 171 -17.45 4.72 10.60
C LEU A 171 -18.41 4.10 11.64
N GLY A 172 -17.99 4.02 12.92
CA GLY A 172 -18.78 3.35 13.96
C GLY A 172 -19.09 1.87 13.68
N ARG A 173 -18.40 1.25 12.71
CA ARG A 173 -18.58 -0.17 12.37
C ARG A 173 -17.81 -1.04 13.35
N SER A 174 -18.48 -2.08 13.84
CA SER A 174 -17.83 -3.13 14.62
C SER A 174 -16.78 -3.84 13.78
N MET A 175 -15.70 -4.29 14.41
CA MET A 175 -14.55 -4.92 13.75
C MET A 175 -14.78 -6.42 13.48
N ASP A 176 -16.04 -6.80 13.29
CA ASP A 176 -16.51 -8.19 13.25
C ASP A 176 -16.25 -8.89 11.91
N TYR A 177 -15.77 -8.16 10.90
CA TYR A 177 -15.38 -8.77 9.64
C TYR A 177 -14.14 -9.64 9.85
N VAL A 178 -14.30 -10.97 9.80
CA VAL A 178 -13.18 -11.90 9.66
C VAL A 178 -12.89 -12.04 8.17
N PRO A 179 -11.69 -11.65 7.70
CA PRO A 179 -11.27 -11.80 6.32
C PRO A 179 -11.52 -13.20 5.79
N GLY A 180 -12.33 -13.32 4.74
CA GLY A 180 -12.70 -14.60 4.12
C GLY A 180 -13.79 -15.42 4.83
N ALA A 181 -14.47 -14.87 5.85
CA ALA A 181 -15.59 -15.53 6.54
C ALA A 181 -16.99 -15.07 6.07
N THR A 182 -17.07 -14.18 5.08
CA THR A 182 -18.34 -13.75 4.50
C THR A 182 -19.07 -14.99 3.96
N LYS A 183 -20.28 -15.23 4.47
CA LYS A 183 -21.12 -16.34 4.04
C LYS A 183 -21.26 -16.27 2.53
N ARG A 184 -20.93 -17.38 1.85
CA ARG A 184 -21.33 -17.59 0.46
C ARG A 184 -22.85 -17.51 0.42
N SER A 185 -23.38 -16.47 -0.22
CA SER A 185 -24.76 -16.47 -0.67
C SER A 185 -24.87 -17.63 -1.66
N ASN A 186 -25.63 -18.66 -1.28
CA ASN A 186 -25.99 -19.77 -2.17
C ASN A 186 -26.81 -19.26 -3.36
#